data_AF-A0A1M7MCE3-F1
#
_entry.id   AF-A0A1M7MCE3-F1
#
_cell.length_a   1.000
_cell.length_b   1.000
_cell.length_c   1.000
_cell.angle_alpha   90.00
_cell.angle_beta   90.00
_cell.angle_gamma   90.00
#
_symmetry.space_group_name_H-M   'P 1'
#
loop_
_entity.id
_entity.type
_entity.pdbx_description
1 polymer ?
#
loop_
_entity_poly.entity_id
_entity_poly.type
_entity_poly.pdbx_seq_one_letter_code
_entity_poly.pdbx_strand_id
1 'polypeptide(L)'
;MSQFEKSYISKGTQVKDLNIIRVSISKETLEEILKDHMVDYDGKEYLVFEVASLKEPDQFCKTHTAYISKKVAAPNRGKAKRD
;
A
#
# COMPACT_ATOMS: atom_id res chain seq x y z
N MET A 1 4.32 -6.34 17.63
CA MET A 1 3.54 -5.65 16.58
C MET A 1 4.10 -6.07 15.23
N SER A 2 3.27 -6.54 14.31
CA SER A 2 3.71 -6.73 12.92
C SER A 2 4.04 -5.37 12.33
N GLN A 3 5.20 -5.24 11.71
CA GLN A 3 5.62 -4.02 11.04
C GLN A 3 5.03 -4.04 9.64
N PHE A 4 4.25 -3.02 9.27
CA PHE A 4 3.77 -2.87 7.91
C PHE A 4 4.63 -1.85 7.19
N GLU A 5 5.25 -2.25 6.09
CA GLU A 5 5.95 -1.33 5.20
C GLU A 5 4.96 -0.80 4.17
N LYS A 6 4.98 0.53 3.98
CA LYS A 6 4.15 1.22 3.00
C LYS A 6 4.98 1.56 1.79
N SER A 7 4.62 1.02 0.64
CA SER A 7 5.25 1.35 -0.64
C SER A 7 4.30 2.19 -1.47
N TYR A 8 4.78 3.30 -2.04
CA TYR A 8 4.00 4.11 -2.96
C TYR A 8 3.64 3.30 -4.21
N ILE A 9 2.38 3.35 -4.64
CA ILE A 9 1.93 2.64 -5.86
C ILE A 9 1.35 3.57 -6.91
N SER A 10 0.66 4.65 -6.51
CA SER A 10 0.03 5.57 -7.46
C SER A 10 -0.49 6.83 -6.75
N LYS A 11 -1.01 7.77 -7.54
CA LYS A 11 -1.80 8.91 -7.06
C LYS A 11 -3.20 8.90 -7.66
N GLY A 12 -4.15 9.39 -6.87
CA GLY A 12 -5.55 9.48 -7.22
C GLY A 12 -6.10 10.91 -7.26
N THR A 13 -7.23 11.06 -7.94
CA THR A 13 -7.99 12.31 -7.99
C THR A 13 -9.39 12.05 -7.43
N GLN A 14 -9.87 12.93 -6.56
CA GLN A 14 -11.25 12.90 -6.09
C GLN A 14 -12.21 13.20 -7.24
N VAL A 15 -13.28 12.41 -7.34
CA VAL A 15 -14.28 12.54 -8.39
C VAL A 15 -15.25 13.66 -8.01
N LYS A 16 -14.99 14.88 -8.48
CA LYS A 16 -15.85 16.06 -8.28
C LYS A 16 -16.25 16.19 -6.80
N ASP A 17 -17.54 16.29 -6.52
CA ASP A 17 -18.13 16.47 -5.20
C ASP A 17 -18.46 15.13 -4.50
N LEU A 18 -17.98 14.01 -5.04
CA LEU A 18 -18.21 12.68 -4.46
C LEU A 18 -17.05 12.30 -3.54
N ASN A 19 -17.34 11.50 -2.52
CA ASN A 19 -16.35 10.84 -1.67
C ASN A 19 -15.76 9.60 -2.37
N ILE A 20 -15.39 9.75 -3.64
CA ILE A 20 -14.82 8.68 -4.48
C ILE A 20 -13.45 9.13 -4.94
N ILE A 21 -12.43 8.31 -4.70
CA ILE A 21 -11.07 8.55 -5.20
C ILE A 21 -10.81 7.63 -6.39
N ARG A 22 -10.53 8.22 -7.55
CA ARG A 22 -10.13 7.48 -8.73
C ARG A 22 -8.61 7.30 -8.72
N VAL A 23 -8.17 6.05 -8.60
CA VAL A 23 -6.76 5.66 -8.67
C VAL A 23 -6.56 4.81 -9.92
N SER A 24 -5.46 5.05 -10.64
CA SER A 24 -5.05 4.21 -11.77
C SER A 24 -3.73 3.53 -11.41
N ILE A 25 -3.70 2.20 -11.52
CA ILE A 25 -2.49 1.40 -11.32
C ILE A 25 -2.09 0.87 -12.69
N SER A 26 -0.81 0.96 -13.05
CA SER A 26 -0.33 0.40 -14.31
C SER A 26 -0.39 -1.13 -14.26
N LYS A 27 -0.43 -1.75 -15.44
CA LYS A 27 -0.48 -3.22 -15.54
C LYS A 27 0.77 -3.84 -14.91
N GLU A 28 1.93 -3.24 -15.15
CA GLU A 28 3.23 -3.71 -14.64
C GLU A 28 3.26 -3.70 -13.11
N THR A 29 2.83 -2.60 -12.48
CA THR A 29 2.74 -2.51 -11.02
C THR A 29 1.72 -3.48 -10.45
N LEU A 30 0.58 -3.69 -11.13
CA LEU A 30 -0.39 -4.69 -10.69
C LEU A 30 0.20 -6.10 -10.72
N GLU A 31 0.94 -6.47 -11.77
CA GLU A 31 1.60 -7.78 -11.87
C GLU A 31 2.68 -7.99 -10.80
N GLU A 32 3.44 -6.96 -10.44
CA GLU A 32 4.40 -6.99 -9.32
C GLU A 32 3.71 -7.20 -7.98
N ILE A 33 2.60 -6.47 -7.75
CA ILE A 33 1.80 -6.58 -6.54
C ILE A 33 1.24 -8.01 -6.37
N LEU A 34 0.71 -8.58 -7.45
CA LEU A 34 0.13 -9.93 -7.44
C LEU A 34 1.18 -11.01 -7.14
N LYS A 35 2.47 -10.76 -7.38
CA LYS A 35 3.55 -11.73 -7.08
C LYS A 35 3.96 -11.72 -5.61
N ASP A 36 4.17 -10.53 -5.04
CA ASP A 36 4.93 -10.40 -3.78
C ASP A 36 4.24 -9.61 -2.66
N HIS A 37 3.04 -9.07 -2.91
CA HIS A 37 2.35 -8.16 -2.00
C HIS A 37 0.90 -8.52 -1.68
N MET A 38 0.45 -9.70 -2.10
CA MET A 38 -0.86 -10.23 -1.70
C MET A 38 -0.84 -10.64 -0.23
N VAL A 39 -1.94 -10.36 0.47
CA VAL A 39 -2.12 -10.70 1.88
C VAL A 39 -3.12 -11.84 1.97
N ASP A 40 -2.68 -12.99 2.51
CA ASP A 40 -3.59 -14.08 2.84
C ASP A 40 -4.44 -13.69 4.07
N TYR A 41 -5.74 -13.85 3.92
CA TYR A 41 -6.71 -13.76 4.98
C TYR A 41 -7.77 -14.84 4.78
N ASP A 42 -7.88 -15.77 5.72
CA ASP A 42 -8.85 -16.87 5.68
C ASP A 42 -8.73 -17.73 4.41
N GLY A 43 -7.49 -18.01 3.98
CA GLY A 43 -7.20 -18.84 2.79
C GLY A 43 -7.54 -18.17 1.45
N LYS A 44 -7.77 -16.85 1.47
CA LYS A 44 -7.96 -16.02 0.28
C LYS A 44 -6.92 -14.92 0.24
N GLU A 45 -6.45 -14.63 -0.96
CA GLU A 45 -5.47 -13.59 -1.20
C GLU A 45 -6.14 -12.25 -1.51
N TYR A 46 -5.70 -11.19 -0.84
CA TYR A 46 -6.22 -9.85 -0.99
C TYR A 46 -5.11 -8.85 -1.31
N LEU A 47 -5.40 -7.93 -2.24
CA LEU A 47 -4.65 -6.70 -2.39
C LEU A 47 -5.16 -5.68 -1.36
N VAL A 48 -4.31 -5.32 -0.40
CA VAL A 48 -4.61 -4.29 0.60
C VAL A 48 -3.79 -3.05 0.32
N PHE A 49 -4.47 -1.94 0.03
CA PHE A 49 -3.85 -0.64 -0.18
C PHE A 49 -4.61 0.44 0.57
N GLU A 50 -3.91 1.51 0.90
CA GLU A 50 -4.42 2.66 1.60
C GLU A 50 -4.36 3.89 0.69
N VAL A 51 -5.31 4.80 0.84
CA VAL A 51 -5.36 6.05 0.10
C VAL A 51 -5.36 7.20 1.10
N ALA A 52 -4.35 8.07 1.02
CA ALA A 52 -4.18 9.23 1.89
C ALA A 52 -4.41 10.53 1.11
N SER A 53 -5.14 11.46 1.69
CA SER A 53 -5.30 12.82 1.14
C SER A 53 -3.99 13.59 1.20
N LEU A 54 -3.67 14.32 0.14
CA LEU A 54 -2.60 15.30 0.13
C LEU A 54 -3.06 16.59 0.82
N LYS A 55 -2.13 17.33 1.43
CA LYS A 55 -2.43 18.66 2.00
C LYS A 55 -2.82 19.66 0.92
N GLU A 56 -2.12 19.61 -0.21
CA GLU A 56 -2.37 20.41 -1.39
C GLU A 56 -2.31 19.50 -2.63
N PRO A 57 -3.12 19.77 -3.67
CA PRO A 57 -3.02 19.03 -4.92
C PRO A 57 -1.62 19.16 -5.52
N ASP A 58 -1.15 18.11 -6.19
CA ASP A 58 0.13 18.19 -6.89
C ASP A 58 0.02 18.94 -8.23
N GLN A 59 1.15 19.10 -8.93
CA GLN A 59 1.23 19.78 -10.22
C GLN A 59 0.37 19.16 -11.35
N PHE A 60 -0.17 17.95 -11.14
CA PHE A 60 -1.06 17.24 -12.07
C PHE A 60 -2.48 17.13 -11.53
N CYS A 61 -2.85 17.98 -10.56
CA CYS A 61 -4.14 18.01 -9.89
C CYS A 61 -4.51 16.67 -9.22
N LYS A 62 -3.51 15.88 -8.79
CA LYS A 62 -3.76 14.71 -7.93
C LYS A 62 -3.98 15.18 -6.52
N THR A 63 -4.94 14.58 -5.85
CA THR A 63 -5.43 14.99 -4.51
C THR A 63 -5.11 13.96 -3.44
N HIS A 64 -4.78 12.73 -3.85
CA HIS A 64 -4.56 11.61 -2.96
C HIS A 64 -3.36 10.78 -3.42
N THR A 65 -2.72 10.10 -2.47
CA THR A 65 -1.65 9.15 -2.71
C THR A 65 -2.09 7.76 -2.26
N ALA A 66 -1.83 6.76 -3.09
CA ALA A 66 -2.11 5.36 -2.79
C ALA A 66 -0.82 4.63 -2.40
N TYR A 67 -0.90 3.81 -1.35
CA TYR A 67 0.20 3.02 -0.82
C TYR A 67 -0.24 1.57 -0.68
N ILE A 68 0.62 0.62 -1.03
CA ILE A 68 0.43 -0.78 -0.67
C ILE A 68 1.04 -1.05 0.70
N SER A 69 0.34 -1.83 1.53
CA SER A 69 0.82 -2.20 2.85
C SER A 69 1.29 -3.65 2.84
N LYS A 70 2.59 -3.88 2.98
CA LYS A 70 3.17 -5.23 3.10
C LYS A 70 3.40 -5.56 4.57
N LYS A 71 2.93 -6.72 5.02
CA LYS A 71 3.24 -7.24 6.35
C LYS A 71 4.68 -7.76 6.35
N VAL A 72 5.55 -7.12 7.13
CA VAL A 72 6.93 -7.57 7.33
C VAL A 72 7.00 -8.41 8.61
N ALA A 73 7.64 -9.57 8.51
CA ALA A 73 7.93 -10.39 9.67
C ALA A 73 8.83 -9.58 10.62
N ALA A 74 8.46 -9.48 11.89
CA ALA A 74 9.26 -8.77 12.87
C ALA A 74 10.67 -9.39 12.93
N PRO A 75 11.76 -8.59 13.00
CA PRO A 75 13.09 -9.14 13.09
C PRO A 75 13.17 -10.02 14.34
N ASN A 76 13.50 -11.29 14.14
CA ASN A 76 13.78 -12.23 15.22
C ASN A 76 14.95 -11.65 16.02
N ARG A 77 14.69 -11.02 17.17
CA ARG A 77 15.74 -10.75 18.17
C ARG A 77 16.17 -12.10 18.72
N GLY A 78 17.07 -12.77 18.00
CA GLY A 78 17.75 -13.97 18.45
C GLY A 78 18.33 -13.69 19.83
N LYS A 79 17.93 -14.51 20.81
CA LYS A 79 18.55 -14.53 22.13
C LYS A 79 20.05 -14.74 21.92
N ALA A 80 20.85 -13.71 22.20
CA ALA A 80 22.28 -13.87 22.31
C ALA A 80 22.53 -14.88 23.44
N LYS A 81 23.01 -16.08 23.05
CA LYS A 81 23.63 -17.04 23.97
C LYS A 81 24.78 -16.29 24.65
N ARG A 82 24.71 -16.12 25.97
CA ARG A 82 25.88 -15.80 26.78
C ARG A 82 26.54 -17.15 27.09
N ASP A 83 27.73 -17.34 26.55
CA ASP A 83 28.68 -18.35 27.04
C ASP A 83 29.29 -17.88 28.37
#